data_AF-M1ZY91-F1
#
_entry.id   AF-M1ZY91-F1
#
_cell.length_a   1.000
_cell.length_b   1.000
_cell.length_c   1.000
_cell.angle_alpha   90.00
_cell.angle_beta   90.00
_cell.angle_gamma   90.00
#
_symmetry.space_group_name_H-M   'P 1'
#
loop_
_entity.id
_entity.type
_entity.pdbx_description
1 polymer ?
#
loop_
_entity_poly.entity_id
_entity_poly.type
_entity_poly.pdbx_seq_one_letter_code
_entity_poly.pdbx_strand_id
1 'polypeptide(L)'
;MSRLSKEEISERLLELIKDETKPAIGCTEPVAVAFTVATGKKYMAGEVLKIDLKVSKNILKNGKSVTIPNTEVCGLDIAGALGEICGDLEEGLFVFKNVNKDYLDKAREMIKNKVVTLNPIENTDPVFVEATLKGEKDEV
;
A
#
# COMPACT_ATOMS: atom_id res chain seq x y z
N MET A 1 15.53 45.23 -1.61
CA MET A 1 15.66 43.77 -1.68
C MET A 1 16.39 43.44 -2.98
N SER A 2 17.57 42.81 -2.91
CA SER A 2 18.24 42.32 -4.11
C SER A 2 17.38 41.23 -4.75
N ARG A 3 17.26 41.26 -6.07
CA ARG A 3 16.63 40.15 -6.80
C ARG A 3 17.62 39.00 -6.81
N LEU A 4 17.15 37.81 -6.43
CA LEU A 4 17.90 36.57 -6.56
C LEU A 4 18.23 36.30 -8.03
N SER A 5 19.39 35.71 -8.29
CA SER A 5 19.76 35.17 -9.59
C SER A 5 18.85 33.99 -9.95
N LYS A 6 18.87 33.58 -11.22
CA LYS A 6 18.09 32.40 -11.65
C LYS A 6 18.60 31.13 -10.98
N GLU A 7 19.90 31.05 -10.77
CA GLU A 7 20.58 29.93 -10.13
C GLU A 7 20.16 29.81 -8.66
N GLU A 8 20.15 30.92 -7.92
CA GLU A 8 19.70 30.96 -6.50
C GLU A 8 18.22 30.59 -6.36
N ILE A 9 17.38 31.00 -7.31
CA ILE A 9 15.95 30.62 -7.34
C ILE A 9 15.82 29.10 -7.58
N SER A 10 16.58 28.55 -8.53
CA SER A 10 16.53 27.13 -8.87
C SER A 10 16.96 26.25 -7.69
N GLU A 11 18.04 26.60 -7.00
CA GLU A 11 18.53 25.87 -5.82
C GLU A 11 17.48 25.88 -4.70
N ARG A 12 16.91 27.05 -4.37
CA ARG A 12 15.85 27.15 -3.36
C ARG A 12 14.60 26.35 -3.70
N LEU A 13 14.20 26.33 -4.98
CA LEU A 13 13.06 25.52 -5.41
C LEU A 13 13.34 24.02 -5.28
N LEU A 14 14.56 23.59 -5.59
CA LEU A 14 14.97 22.19 -5.41
C LEU A 14 14.99 21.78 -3.93
N GLU A 15 15.46 22.66 -3.05
CA GLU A 15 15.41 22.44 -1.60
C GLU A 15 13.96 22.32 -1.12
N LEU A 16 13.09 23.26 -1.50
CA LEU A 16 11.68 23.22 -1.14
C LEU A 16 10.98 21.94 -1.63
N ILE A 17 11.25 21.49 -2.86
CA ILE A 17 10.66 20.24 -3.36
C ILE A 17 11.15 19.04 -2.56
N LYS A 18 12.44 18.99 -2.19
CA LYS A 18 12.99 17.88 -1.38
C LYS A 18 12.40 17.85 0.02
N ASP A 19 12.15 19.02 0.62
CA ASP A 19 11.57 19.13 1.96
C ASP A 19 10.06 18.78 1.96
N GLU A 20 9.33 19.16 0.91
CA GLU A 20 7.87 18.97 0.80
C GLU A 20 7.47 17.65 0.15
N THR A 21 8.41 16.83 -0.33
CA THR A 21 8.11 15.55 -0.98
C THR A 21 8.83 14.39 -0.33
N LYS A 22 8.12 13.26 -0.21
CA LYS A 22 8.71 11.98 0.20
C LYS A 22 8.72 11.03 -1.00
N PRO A 23 9.88 10.46 -1.35
CA PRO A 23 9.94 9.38 -2.32
C PRO A 23 9.06 8.20 -1.89
N ALA A 24 8.47 7.51 -2.87
CA ALA A 24 7.61 6.34 -2.67
C ALA A 24 7.78 5.35 -3.83
N ILE A 25 7.46 4.08 -3.59
CA ILE A 25 7.33 3.07 -4.66
C ILE A 25 5.85 2.70 -4.77
N GLY A 26 5.25 3.03 -5.91
CA GLY A 26 3.84 2.74 -6.21
C GLY A 26 2.94 3.96 -6.09
N CYS A 27 1.64 3.77 -6.34
CA CYS A 27 0.64 4.81 -6.13
C CYS A 27 0.11 4.77 -4.69
N THR A 28 -0.43 5.90 -4.25
CA THR A 28 -0.93 6.09 -2.88
C THR A 28 -1.94 5.03 -2.46
N GLU A 29 -2.88 4.65 -3.33
CA GLU A 29 -3.95 3.71 -2.98
C GLU A 29 -3.45 2.27 -2.75
N PRO A 30 -2.70 1.64 -3.67
CA PRO A 30 -2.08 0.35 -3.38
C PRO A 30 -1.13 0.38 -2.18
N VAL A 31 -0.33 1.44 -2.02
CA VAL A 31 0.59 1.59 -0.88
C VAL A 31 -0.20 1.63 0.43
N ALA A 32 -1.28 2.41 0.50
CA ALA A 32 -2.13 2.47 1.69
C ALA A 32 -2.71 1.10 2.05
N VAL A 33 -3.21 0.35 1.07
CA VAL A 33 -3.78 -0.99 1.31
C VAL A 33 -2.71 -1.98 1.78
N ALA A 34 -1.57 -2.06 1.08
CA ALA A 34 -0.48 -2.95 1.46
C ALA A 34 0.08 -2.61 2.84
N PHE A 35 0.27 -1.32 3.13
CA PHE A 35 0.80 -0.85 4.41
C PHE A 35 -0.15 -1.16 5.58
N THR A 36 -1.46 -0.98 5.39
CA THR A 36 -2.46 -1.36 6.42
C THR A 36 -2.39 -2.86 6.73
N VAL A 37 -2.31 -3.73 5.73
CA VAL A 37 -2.20 -5.18 5.94
C VAL A 37 -0.89 -5.56 6.60
N ALA A 38 0.24 -5.01 6.13
CA ALA A 38 1.55 -5.22 6.74
C ALA A 38 1.55 -4.80 8.22
N THR A 39 0.84 -3.71 8.54
CA THR A 39 0.70 -3.21 9.92
C THR A 39 -0.07 -4.19 10.78
N GLY A 40 -1.22 -4.69 10.30
CA GLY A 40 -2.00 -5.72 11.01
C GLY A 40 -1.19 -6.99 11.25
N LYS A 41 -0.43 -7.45 10.24
CA LYS A 41 0.38 -8.67 10.32
C LYS A 41 1.39 -8.64 11.47
N LYS A 42 1.94 -7.46 11.82
CA LYS A 42 2.85 -7.30 12.97
C LYS A 42 2.24 -7.73 14.30
N TYR A 43 0.91 -7.68 14.43
CA TYR A 43 0.20 -8.02 15.65
C TYR A 43 -0.40 -9.44 15.64
N MET A 44 -0.35 -10.13 14.50
CA MET A 44 -0.77 -11.52 14.40
C MET A 44 0.26 -12.43 15.08
N ALA A 45 -0.21 -13.41 15.86
CA ALA A 45 0.63 -14.40 16.51
C ALA A 45 0.99 -15.58 15.59
N GLY A 46 0.25 -15.76 14.48
CA GLY A 46 0.40 -16.88 13.58
C GLY A 46 0.11 -16.55 12.12
N GLU A 47 -0.17 -17.59 11.33
CA GLU A 47 -0.49 -17.47 9.92
C GLU A 47 -1.85 -16.77 9.71
N VAL A 48 -1.89 -15.87 8.72
CA VAL A 48 -3.11 -15.17 8.32
C VAL A 48 -3.89 -16.05 7.36
N LEU A 49 -5.06 -16.50 7.78
CA LEU A 49 -5.95 -17.35 6.98
C LEU A 49 -6.95 -16.54 6.16
N LYS A 50 -7.26 -15.31 6.59
CA LYS A 50 -8.17 -14.41 5.90
C LYS A 50 -7.84 -12.96 6.14
N ILE A 51 -8.05 -12.14 5.12
CA ILE A 51 -7.89 -10.68 5.12
C ILE A 51 -9.18 -10.08 4.57
N ASP A 52 -9.92 -9.38 5.42
CA ASP A 52 -11.11 -8.63 5.03
C ASP A 52 -10.74 -7.14 4.91
N LEU A 53 -10.61 -6.65 3.69
CA LEU A 53 -10.32 -5.25 3.39
C LEU A 53 -11.61 -4.45 3.21
N LYS A 54 -11.68 -3.32 3.89
CA LYS A 54 -12.69 -2.28 3.65
C LYS A 54 -12.01 -0.99 3.21
N VAL A 55 -12.50 -0.40 2.13
CA VAL A 55 -11.91 0.82 1.56
C VAL A 55 -12.98 1.85 1.24
N SER A 56 -12.61 3.14 1.25
CA SER A 56 -13.48 4.18 0.71
C SER A 56 -13.72 3.98 -0.80
N LYS A 57 -14.82 4.53 -1.31
CA LYS A 57 -15.08 4.56 -2.76
C LYS A 57 -13.95 5.25 -3.55
N ASN A 58 -13.27 6.23 -2.96
CA ASN A 58 -12.17 6.93 -3.61
C ASN A 58 -10.91 6.08 -3.68
N ILE A 59 -10.56 5.36 -2.61
CA ILE A 59 -9.45 4.40 -2.64
C ILE A 59 -9.73 3.34 -3.71
N LEU A 60 -10.95 2.77 -3.73
CA LEU A 60 -11.28 1.76 -4.72
C LEU A 60 -11.20 2.29 -6.16
N LYS A 61 -11.87 3.42 -6.46
CA LYS A 61 -11.94 3.92 -7.84
C LYS A 61 -10.57 4.31 -8.41
N ASN A 62 -9.70 4.85 -7.57
CA ASN A 62 -8.37 5.30 -7.97
C ASN A 62 -7.36 4.14 -7.99
N GLY A 63 -7.48 3.16 -7.09
CA GLY A 63 -6.50 2.08 -6.93
C GLY A 63 -6.80 0.78 -7.67
N LYS A 64 -8.05 0.50 -8.05
CA LYS A 64 -8.47 -0.81 -8.59
C LYS A 64 -7.75 -1.25 -9.88
N SER A 65 -7.22 -0.31 -10.66
CA SER A 65 -6.56 -0.58 -11.94
C SER A 65 -5.12 -0.09 -11.96
N VAL A 66 -4.56 0.22 -10.79
CA VAL A 66 -3.16 0.63 -10.66
C VAL A 66 -2.27 -0.60 -10.68
N THR A 67 -1.27 -0.59 -11.56
CA THR A 67 -0.23 -1.60 -11.62
C THR A 67 0.70 -1.53 -10.42
N ILE A 68 0.99 -2.67 -9.81
CA ILE A 68 1.97 -2.76 -8.72
C ILE A 68 3.39 -2.67 -9.31
N PRO A 69 4.27 -1.79 -8.80
CA PRO A 69 5.63 -1.63 -9.31
C PRO A 69 6.39 -2.95 -9.43
N ASN A 70 7.22 -3.07 -10.47
CA ASN A 70 8.00 -4.28 -10.77
C ASN A 70 7.16 -5.54 -11.01
N THR A 71 5.88 -5.39 -11.34
CA THR A 71 4.98 -6.49 -11.70
C THR A 71 4.11 -6.13 -12.91
N GLU A 72 3.38 -7.11 -13.42
CA GLU A 72 2.37 -6.93 -14.48
C GLU A 72 0.93 -7.00 -13.94
N VAL A 73 0.76 -7.01 -12.61
CA VAL A 73 -0.56 -7.15 -11.97
C VAL A 73 -1.06 -5.81 -11.47
N CYS A 74 -2.38 -5.67 -11.43
CA CYS A 74 -3.06 -4.51 -10.86
C CYS A 74 -4.15 -4.95 -9.88
N GLY A 75 -4.52 -4.06 -8.97
CA GLY A 75 -5.60 -4.31 -8.01
C GLY A 75 -5.20 -4.03 -6.56
N LEU A 76 -6.20 -3.70 -5.74
CA LEU A 76 -6.02 -3.44 -4.32
C LEU A 76 -6.00 -4.73 -3.49
N ASP A 77 -6.68 -5.77 -3.96
CA ASP A 77 -6.65 -7.10 -3.37
C ASP A 77 -5.23 -7.70 -3.43
N ILE A 78 -4.58 -7.66 -4.60
CA ILE A 78 -3.20 -8.13 -4.75
C ILE A 78 -2.21 -7.24 -3.99
N ALA A 79 -2.47 -5.92 -3.88
CA ALA A 79 -1.70 -5.03 -3.02
C ALA A 79 -1.77 -5.47 -1.55
N GLY A 80 -2.97 -5.80 -1.06
CA GLY A 80 -3.17 -6.33 0.29
C GLY A 80 -2.43 -7.65 0.52
N ALA A 81 -2.52 -8.59 -0.43
CA ALA A 81 -1.78 -9.85 -0.37
C ALA A 81 -0.25 -9.63 -0.31
N LEU A 82 0.29 -8.72 -1.13
CA LEU A 82 1.72 -8.38 -1.09
C LEU A 82 2.12 -7.68 0.22
N GLY A 83 1.22 -6.89 0.79
CA GLY A 83 1.39 -6.32 2.13
C GLY A 83 1.53 -7.39 3.21
N GLU A 84 0.74 -8.47 3.13
CA GLU A 84 0.91 -9.65 4.00
C GLU A 84 2.26 -10.31 3.73
N ILE A 85 2.60 -10.63 2.48
CA ILE A 85 3.75 -11.50 2.18
C ILE A 85 5.10 -10.81 2.43
N CYS A 86 5.26 -9.58 1.92
CA CYS A 86 6.55 -8.91 1.84
C CYS A 86 6.52 -7.41 2.17
N GLY A 87 5.41 -6.92 2.74
CA GLY A 87 5.30 -5.52 3.16
C GLY A 87 6.28 -5.19 4.28
N ASP A 88 7.14 -4.20 4.06
CA ASP A 88 8.11 -3.72 5.05
C ASP A 88 7.63 -2.40 5.67
N LEU A 89 7.40 -2.42 6.98
CA LEU A 89 6.90 -1.26 7.73
C LEU A 89 7.97 -0.20 7.99
N GLU A 90 9.24 -0.62 8.10
CA GLU A 90 10.35 0.29 8.37
C GLU A 90 10.68 1.16 7.14
N GLU A 91 10.27 0.69 5.97
CA GLU A 91 10.45 1.37 4.68
C GLU A 91 9.28 2.32 4.33
N GLY A 92 8.22 2.37 5.16
CA GLY A 92 7.12 3.32 5.02
C GLY A 92 6.43 3.28 3.64
N LEU A 93 6.59 4.35 2.85
CA LEU A 93 6.02 4.47 1.49
C LEU A 93 6.69 3.56 0.44
N PHE A 94 7.71 2.80 0.85
CA PHE A 94 8.41 1.82 0.04
C PHE A 94 7.96 0.39 0.32
N VAL A 95 6.73 0.19 0.79
CA VAL A 95 6.16 -1.13 1.14
C VAL A 95 6.30 -2.20 0.04
N PHE A 96 6.42 -1.80 -1.23
CA PHE A 96 6.63 -2.71 -2.37
C PHE A 96 8.10 -2.94 -2.77
N LYS A 97 9.08 -2.43 -2.02
CA LYS A 97 10.51 -2.53 -2.33
C LYS A 97 11.00 -3.97 -2.51
N ASN A 98 10.43 -4.90 -1.76
CA ASN A 98 10.83 -6.30 -1.74
C ASN A 98 10.04 -7.20 -2.70
N VAL A 99 9.11 -6.64 -3.48
CA VAL A 99 8.29 -7.42 -4.42
C VAL A 99 9.18 -8.10 -5.46
N ASN A 100 9.01 -9.41 -5.59
CA ASN A 100 9.69 -10.25 -6.56
C ASN A 100 8.72 -11.31 -7.11
N LYS A 101 9.20 -12.13 -8.05
CA LYS A 101 8.37 -13.15 -8.72
C LYS A 101 7.79 -14.17 -7.75
N ASP A 102 8.57 -14.66 -6.79
CA ASP A 102 8.13 -15.69 -5.85
C ASP A 102 7.05 -15.17 -4.90
N TYR A 103 7.17 -13.93 -4.42
CA TYR A 103 6.13 -13.28 -3.62
C TYR A 103 4.89 -12.97 -4.42
N LEU A 104 5.04 -12.57 -5.69
CA LEU A 104 3.91 -12.34 -6.57
C LEU A 104 3.10 -13.63 -6.82
N ASP A 105 3.78 -14.75 -7.01
CA ASP A 105 3.10 -16.04 -7.23
C ASP A 105 2.35 -16.50 -5.97
N LYS A 106 2.94 -16.34 -4.78
CA LYS A 106 2.23 -16.55 -3.49
C LYS A 106 1.02 -15.63 -3.32
N ALA A 107 1.16 -14.35 -3.68
CA ALA A 107 0.07 -13.38 -3.59
C ALA A 107 -1.09 -13.79 -4.51
N ARG A 108 -0.79 -14.26 -5.72
CA ARG A 108 -1.80 -14.79 -6.65
C ARG A 108 -2.51 -16.03 -6.09
N GLU A 109 -1.80 -16.91 -5.40
CA GLU A 109 -2.39 -18.06 -4.72
C GLU A 109 -3.36 -17.63 -3.61
N MET A 110 -3.00 -16.63 -2.80
CA MET A 110 -3.91 -16.06 -1.79
C MET A 110 -5.20 -15.52 -2.42
N ILE A 111 -5.10 -14.78 -3.53
CA ILE A 111 -6.26 -14.27 -4.26
C ILE A 111 -7.10 -15.43 -4.82
N LYS A 112 -6.47 -16.42 -5.45
CA LYS A 112 -7.15 -17.61 -5.99
C LYS A 112 -7.90 -18.37 -4.90
N ASN A 113 -7.32 -18.48 -3.72
CA ASN A 113 -7.90 -19.16 -2.57
C ASN A 113 -8.89 -18.29 -1.78
N LYS A 114 -9.17 -17.06 -2.25
CA LYS A 114 -10.08 -16.09 -1.60
C LYS A 114 -9.67 -15.76 -0.17
N VAL A 115 -8.37 -15.79 0.13
CA VAL A 115 -7.81 -15.34 1.42
C VAL A 115 -8.06 -13.84 1.59
N VAL A 116 -7.94 -13.06 0.51
CA VAL A 116 -8.22 -11.62 0.54
C VAL A 116 -9.61 -11.33 -0.03
N THR A 117 -10.41 -10.56 0.71
CA THR A 117 -11.66 -9.98 0.21
C THR A 117 -11.57 -8.46 0.26
N LEU A 118 -12.10 -7.77 -0.74
CA LEU A 118 -12.07 -6.32 -0.85
C LEU A 118 -13.50 -5.78 -0.98
N ASN A 119 -13.90 -4.94 -0.04
CA ASN A 119 -15.25 -4.39 0.04
C ASN A 119 -15.19 -2.86 0.10
N PRO A 120 -15.72 -2.14 -0.90
CA PRO A 120 -15.96 -0.70 -0.74
C PRO A 120 -17.07 -0.46 0.28
N ILE A 121 -16.88 0.51 1.17
CA ILE A 121 -17.88 0.92 2.16
C ILE A 121 -18.28 2.39 2.00
N GLU A 122 -19.45 2.73 2.54
CA GLU A 122 -20.01 4.08 2.52
C GLU A 122 -19.80 4.80 3.86
N ASN A 123 -20.04 6.12 3.89
CA ASN A 123 -19.95 6.96 5.09
C ASN A 123 -18.56 6.94 5.76
N THR A 124 -17.50 6.87 4.95
CA THR A 124 -16.11 7.01 5.40
C THR A 124 -15.54 8.37 4.98
N ASP A 125 -14.38 8.69 5.54
CA ASP A 125 -13.52 9.73 4.97
C ASP A 125 -13.11 9.40 3.52
N PRO A 126 -12.70 10.43 2.74
CA PRO A 126 -12.25 10.24 1.37
C PRO A 126 -11.10 9.24 1.25
N VAL A 127 -10.20 9.18 2.24
CA VAL A 127 -9.09 8.23 2.30
C VAL A 127 -9.33 7.35 3.51
N PHE A 128 -9.83 6.13 3.27
CA PHE A 128 -10.10 5.15 4.32
C PHE A 128 -9.68 3.77 3.83
N VAL A 129 -8.92 3.08 4.67
CA VAL A 129 -8.51 1.68 4.51
C VAL A 129 -8.55 1.04 5.89
N GLU A 130 -9.30 -0.04 6.02
CA GLU A 130 -9.33 -0.92 7.18
C GLU A 130 -9.03 -2.34 6.69
N ALA A 131 -8.23 -3.08 7.46
CA ALA A 131 -7.99 -4.48 7.22
C ALA A 131 -8.29 -5.23 8.52
N THR A 132 -9.05 -6.31 8.41
CA THR A 132 -9.21 -7.29 9.49
C THR A 132 -8.51 -8.57 9.08
N LEU A 133 -7.51 -8.98 9.84
CA LEU A 133 -6.71 -10.18 9.60
C LEU A 133 -7.16 -11.26 10.60
N LYS A 134 -7.42 -12.46 10.10
CA LYS A 134 -7.90 -13.59 10.91
C LYS A 134 -6.94 -14.75 10.79
N GLY A 135 -6.43 -15.21 11.93
CA GLY A 135 -5.66 -16.43 12.08
C GLY A 135 -6.52 -17.54 12.67
N GLU A 136 -5.89 -18.63 13.11
CA GLU A 136 -6.60 -19.73 13.79
C GLU A 136 -7.13 -19.34 15.17
N LYS A 137 -6.43 -18.44 15.87
CA LYS A 137 -6.62 -18.17 17.30
C LYS A 137 -6.81 -16.69 17.63
N ASP A 138 -6.59 -15.82 16.66
CA ASP A 138 -6.53 -14.37 16.81
C ASP A 138 -7.15 -13.65 15.61
N GLU A 139 -7.60 -12.44 15.88
CA GLU A 139 -8.14 -11.49 14.91
C GLU A 139 -7.60 -10.10 15.27
N VAL A 140 -7.09 -9.40 14.26
CA VAL A 140 -6.51 -8.05 14.35
C VAL A 140 -7.22 -7.12 13.38
#